data_AF-D2ER31-F1
#
_entry.id   AF-D2ER31-F1
#
_cell.length_a   1.000
_cell.length_b   1.000
_cell.length_c   1.000
_cell.angle_alpha   90.00
_cell.angle_beta   90.00
_cell.angle_gamma   90.00
#
_symmetry.space_group_name_H-M   'P 1'
#
loop_
_entity.id
_entity.type
_entity.pdbx_description
1 polymer ?
#
loop_
_entity_poly.entity_id
_entity_poly.type
_entity_poly.pdbx_seq_one_letter_code
_entity_poly.pdbx_strand_id
1 'polypeptide(L)'
;MLRKKRLFMDLSKAGLFFFQTVFKTFLKDKYKIIKALQLPYSNAKLETTNNLIKLTKRNAFGFRNFDNFKERIFIALNIKMEKTSIILSRT
;
A
#
# COMPACT_ATOMS: atom_id res chain seq x y z
N MET A 1 -32.20 17.02 -5.26
CA MET A 1 -31.05 16.11 -5.54
C MET A 1 -29.93 16.77 -6.37
N LEU A 2 -30.25 17.50 -7.45
CA LEU A 2 -29.28 18.14 -8.35
C LEU A 2 -28.44 19.28 -7.72
N ARG A 3 -29.01 20.01 -6.75
CA ARG A 3 -28.32 21.12 -6.05
C ARG A 3 -27.09 20.68 -5.23
N LYS A 4 -27.16 19.52 -4.55
CA LYS A 4 -26.03 18.97 -3.79
C LYS A 4 -24.88 18.49 -4.70
N LYS A 5 -25.20 17.87 -5.84
CA LYS A 5 -24.18 17.49 -6.84
C LYS A 5 -23.48 18.70 -7.46
N ARG A 6 -24.23 19.78 -7.70
CA ARG A 6 -23.71 21.05 -8.23
C ARG A 6 -22.76 21.73 -7.23
N LEU A 7 -23.19 21.85 -5.97
CA LEU A 7 -22.36 22.38 -4.88
C LEU A 7 -21.04 21.62 -4.68
N PHE A 8 -21.05 20.27 -4.78
CA PHE A 8 -19.82 19.47 -4.70
C PHE A 8 -18.86 19.74 -5.87
N MET A 9 -19.40 19.85 -7.09
CA MET A 9 -18.62 20.21 -8.28
C MET A 9 -18.04 21.63 -8.19
N ASP A 10 -18.80 22.57 -7.62
CA ASP A 10 -18.39 23.97 -7.47
C ASP A 10 -17.33 24.14 -6.36
N LEU A 11 -17.48 23.43 -5.23
CA LEU A 11 -16.46 23.34 -4.18
C LEU A 11 -15.16 22.67 -4.68
N SER A 12 -15.26 21.70 -5.59
CA SER A 12 -14.11 21.09 -6.26
C SER A 12 -13.38 22.03 -7.23
N LYS A 13 -14.02 23.11 -7.69
CA LYS A 13 -13.42 24.08 -8.61
C LYS A 13 -12.77 25.26 -7.89
N ALA A 14 -13.35 25.72 -6.78
CA ALA A 14 -12.96 26.99 -6.15
C ALA A 14 -11.69 26.95 -5.28
N GLY A 15 -11.31 25.80 -4.72
CA GLY A 15 -10.09 25.66 -3.89
C GLY A 15 -9.32 24.35 -4.08
N LEU A 16 -9.73 23.54 -5.06
CA LEU A 16 -9.42 22.11 -5.13
C LEU A 16 -8.71 21.67 -6.42
N PHE A 17 -8.29 22.59 -7.30
CA PHE A 17 -7.63 22.22 -8.56
C PHE A 17 -6.42 21.29 -8.33
N PHE A 18 -5.64 21.56 -7.28
CA PHE A 18 -4.50 20.75 -6.86
C PHE A 18 -4.85 19.33 -6.38
N PHE A 19 -6.06 19.12 -5.85
CA PHE A 19 -6.49 17.84 -5.28
C PHE A 19 -7.45 17.07 -6.19
N GLN A 20 -7.74 17.55 -7.40
CA GLN A 20 -8.67 16.86 -8.31
C GLN A 20 -8.29 15.40 -8.54
N THR A 21 -6.99 15.11 -8.73
CA THR A 21 -6.49 13.74 -8.90
C THR A 21 -6.69 12.90 -7.64
N VAL A 22 -6.44 13.49 -6.47
CA VAL A 22 -6.64 12.84 -5.17
C VAL A 22 -8.10 12.43 -5.00
N PHE A 23 -9.05 13.34 -5.24
CA PHE A 23 -10.48 13.05 -5.17
C PHE A 23 -10.94 12.01 -6.20
N LYS A 24 -10.40 12.04 -7.42
CA LYS A 24 -10.66 11.01 -8.43
C LYS A 24 -10.23 9.62 -7.95
N THR A 25 -9.05 9.50 -7.34
CA THR A 25 -8.56 8.24 -6.77
C THR A 25 -9.42 7.78 -5.59
N PHE A 26 -9.78 8.68 -4.67
CA PHE A 26 -10.70 8.37 -3.56
C PHE A 26 -12.04 7.83 -4.04
N LEU A 27 -12.62 8.43 -5.09
CA LEU A 27 -13.87 7.96 -5.67
C LEU A 27 -13.71 6.60 -6.35
N LYS A 28 -12.60 6.38 -7.07
CA LYS A 28 -12.28 5.09 -7.72
C LYS A 28 -12.12 3.95 -6.69
N ASP A 29 -11.44 4.21 -5.58
CA ASP A 29 -11.10 3.21 -4.57
C ASP A 29 -12.05 3.20 -3.35
N LYS A 30 -13.20 3.89 -3.44
CA LYS A 30 -14.18 4.04 -2.36
C LYS A 30 -14.52 2.73 -1.63
N TYR A 31 -14.73 1.64 -2.38
CA TYR A 31 -15.05 0.34 -1.79
C TYR A 31 -13.91 -0.21 -0.93
N LYS A 32 -12.65 -0.07 -1.38
CA LYS A 32 -11.47 -0.52 -0.64
C LYS A 32 -11.30 0.27 0.65
N ILE A 33 -11.56 1.58 0.61
CA ILE A 33 -11.51 2.46 1.77
C ILE A 33 -12.55 2.05 2.81
N ILE A 34 -13.80 1.81 2.40
CA ILE A 34 -14.86 1.34 3.30
C ILE A 34 -14.47 -0.01 3.93
N LYS A 35 -13.95 -0.94 3.11
CA LYS A 35 -13.49 -2.25 3.58
C LYS A 35 -12.32 -2.13 4.58
N ALA A 36 -11.37 -1.22 4.34
CA ALA A 36 -10.27 -0.95 5.25
C ALA A 36 -10.72 -0.35 6.59
N LEU A 37 -11.78 0.47 6.59
CA LEU A 37 -12.36 1.04 7.81
C LEU A 37 -13.18 0.01 8.61
N GLN A 38 -13.79 -0.95 7.94
CA GLN A 38 -14.63 -1.98 8.57
C GLN A 38 -13.80 -3.15 9.12
N LEU A 39 -12.69 -3.49 8.48
CA LEU A 39 -11.84 -4.59 8.92
C LEU A 39 -10.96 -4.16 10.10
N PRO A 40 -10.75 -5.01 11.12
CA PRO A 40 -9.85 -4.73 12.23
C PRO A 40 -8.36 -4.87 11.86
N TYR A 41 -8.04 -4.92 10.56
CA TYR A 41 -6.69 -5.15 10.10
C TYR A 41 -5.85 -3.88 10.25
N SER A 42 -4.77 -3.97 11.03
CA SER A 42 -3.82 -2.87 11.21
C SER A 42 -2.67 -2.95 10.21
N ASN A 43 -2.37 -1.82 9.55
CA ASN A 43 -1.21 -1.68 8.67
C ASN A 43 0.14 -1.76 9.41
N ALA A 44 0.14 -1.73 10.76
CA ALA A 44 1.35 -1.73 11.57
C ALA A 44 2.30 -2.88 11.22
N LYS A 45 1.77 -4.10 11.03
CA LYS A 45 2.57 -5.28 10.67
C LYS A 45 3.29 -5.09 9.32
N LEU A 46 2.61 -4.52 8.33
CA LEU A 46 3.20 -4.24 7.01
C LEU A 46 4.26 -3.15 7.08
N GLU A 47 4.02 -2.08 7.84
CA GLU A 47 4.99 -1.01 8.02
C GLU A 47 6.27 -1.50 8.68
N THR A 48 6.15 -2.29 9.75
CA THR A 48 7.30 -2.90 10.43
C THR A 48 8.13 -3.73 9.47
N THR A 49 7.49 -4.60 8.67
CA THR A 49 8.17 -5.41 7.66
C THR A 49 8.84 -4.54 6.59
N ASN A 50 8.16 -3.52 6.06
CA ASN A 50 8.71 -2.63 5.04
C ASN A 50 9.93 -1.86 5.53
N ASN A 51 9.91 -1.40 6.78
CA ASN A 51 11.03 -0.70 7.39
C ASN A 51 12.24 -1.63 7.56
N LEU A 52 12.02 -2.87 8.00
CA LEU A 52 13.08 -3.86 8.10
C LEU A 52 13.71 -4.16 6.73
N ILE A 53 12.90 -4.35 5.68
CA ILE A 53 13.40 -4.56 4.31
C ILE A 53 14.26 -3.38 3.85
N LYS A 54 13.80 -2.15 4.09
CA LYS A 54 14.57 -0.93 3.76
C LYS A 54 15.90 -0.88 4.51
N LEU A 55 15.91 -1.21 5.81
CA LEU A 55 17.13 -1.27 6.62
C LEU A 55 18.09 -2.36 6.13
N THR A 56 17.59 -3.57 5.86
CA THR A 56 18.40 -4.67 5.31
C THR A 56 19.00 -4.30 3.95
N LYS A 57 18.25 -3.60 3.09
CA LYS A 57 18.74 -3.08 1.81
C LYS A 57 19.86 -2.04 2.00
N ARG A 58 19.70 -1.12 2.95
CA ARG A 58 20.71 -0.09 3.28
C ARG A 58 21.99 -0.71 3.82
N ASN A 59 21.87 -1.67 4.74
CA ASN A 59 23.02 -2.34 5.37
C ASN A 59 23.76 -3.28 4.42
N ALA A 60 23.10 -3.77 3.36
CA ALA A 60 23.73 -4.62 2.35
C ALA A 60 24.59 -3.86 1.33
N PHE A 61 24.51 -2.51 1.27
CA PHE A 61 25.09 -1.70 0.19
C PHE A 61 24.67 -2.16 -1.22
N GLY A 62 23.44 -2.71 -1.33
CA GLY A 62 22.94 -3.36 -2.54
C GLY A 62 23.07 -4.89 -2.49
N PHE A 63 22.23 -5.58 -3.25
CA PHE A 63 22.26 -7.05 -3.34
C PHE A 63 22.59 -7.44 -4.77
N ARG A 64 23.71 -8.16 -4.92
CA ARG A 64 24.15 -8.71 -6.22
C ARG A 64 23.27 -9.88 -6.68
N ASN A 65 22.63 -10.56 -5.73
CA ASN A 65 21.67 -11.65 -5.95
C ASN A 65 20.40 -11.41 -5.12
N PHE A 66 19.23 -11.47 -5.77
CA PHE A 66 17.93 -11.29 -5.13
C PHE A 66 17.54 -12.43 -4.18
N ASP A 67 17.98 -13.66 -4.45
CA ASP A 67 17.71 -14.80 -3.57
C ASP A 67 18.39 -14.63 -2.22
N ASN A 68 19.66 -14.23 -2.21
CA ASN A 68 20.39 -13.91 -0.98
C ASN A 68 19.74 -12.74 -0.22
N PHE A 69 19.10 -11.79 -0.93
CA PHE A 69 18.37 -10.70 -0.27
C PHE A 69 17.11 -11.21 0.45
N LYS A 70 16.33 -12.07 -0.21
CA LYS A 70 15.17 -12.72 0.40
C LYS A 70 15.58 -13.51 1.63
N GLU A 71 16.63 -14.33 1.54
CA GLU A 71 17.14 -15.11 2.68
C GLU A 71 17.50 -14.22 3.87
N ARG A 72 18.20 -13.10 3.65
CA ARG A 72 18.52 -12.14 4.72
C ARG A 72 17.28 -11.50 5.34
N ILE A 73 16.25 -11.20 4.55
CA ILE A 73 14.97 -10.69 5.07
C ILE A 73 14.28 -11.77 5.93
N PHE A 74 14.24 -13.02 5.46
CA PHE A 74 13.62 -14.12 6.20
C PHE A 74 14.32 -14.40 7.53
N ILE A 75 15.66 -14.40 7.53
CA ILE A 75 16.45 -14.53 8.76
C ILE A 75 16.16 -13.37 9.71
N ALA A 76 16.14 -12.12 9.22
CA ALA A 76 15.87 -10.95 10.04
C ALA A 76 14.44 -10.91 10.61
N LEU A 77 13.46 -11.46 9.88
CA LEU A 77 12.09 -11.61 10.34
C LEU A 77 11.90 -12.86 11.23
N ASN A 78 12.92 -13.73 11.33
CA ASN A 78 12.85 -15.03 11.98
C ASN A 78 11.66 -15.90 11.49
N ILE A 79 11.35 -15.81 10.19
CA ILE A 79 10.28 -16.58 9.56
C ILE A 79 10.95 -17.70 8.77
N LYS A 80 10.49 -18.96 8.94
CA LYS A 80 10.96 -20.07 8.11
C LYS A 80 10.65 -19.76 6.64
N MET A 81 11.61 -20.00 5.73
CA MET A 81 11.32 -20.04 4.31
C MET A 81 10.43 -21.25 4.01
N GLU A 82 9.13 -21.09 4.20
CA GLU A 82 8.18 -21.98 3.54
C GLU A 82 8.29 -21.69 2.05
N LYS A 83 8.53 -22.74 1.26
CA LYS A 83 8.36 -22.68 -0.20
C LYS A 83 6.88 -22.46 -0.48
N THR A 84 6.41 -21.24 -0.27
CA THR A 84 5.14 -20.80 -0.83
C THR A 84 5.40 -20.78 -2.33
N SER A 85 4.88 -21.80 -3.03
CA SER A 85 4.72 -21.68 -4.47
C SER A 85 4.01 -20.36 -4.69
N ILE A 86 4.68 -19.44 -5.39
CA ILE A 86 4.10 -18.15 -5.72
C ILE A 86 2.94 -18.48 -6.66
N ILE A 87 1.78 -18.76 -6.10
CA ILE A 87 0.52 -18.73 -6.83
C ILE A 87 0.30 -17.24 -7.05
N LEU A 88 0.96 -16.72 -8.08
CA LEU A 88 0.53 -15.54 -8.80
C LEU A 88 -0.89 -15.88 -9.29
N SER A 89 -1.89 -15.64 -8.45
CA SER A 89 -3.29 -15.59 -8.88
C SER A 89 -3.39 -14.38 -9.80
N ARG A 90 -3.04 -14.57 -11.07
CA ARG A 90 -3.48 -13.73 -12.16
C ARG A 90 -4.97 -14.01 -12.34
N THR A 91 -5.76 -13.21 -11.65
CA THR A 91 -7.15 -12.88 -12.01
C THR A 91 -7.26 -11.38 -12.01
#